data_AF-A0A1D2QBH2-F1
#
_entry.id   AF-A0A1D2QBH2-F1
#
_cell.length_a   1.000
_cell.length_b   1.000
_cell.length_c   1.000
_cell.angle_alpha   90.00
_cell.angle_beta   90.00
_cell.angle_gamma   90.00
#
_symmetry.space_group_name_H-M   'P 1'
#
loop_
_entity.id
_entity.type
_entity.pdbx_description
1 polymer ?
#
loop_
_entity_poly.entity_id
_entity_poly.type
_entity_poly.pdbx_seq_one_letter_code
_entity_poly.pdbx_strand_id
1 'polypeptide(L)'
;MSAPDVAEQLSCSTDTARKYLNWFTELGVATKRDGRPVQYERNTEYFEWRYVSELANTHSLEDLRGNVLEIRDQLKTFRDRYDADNPSSIDVVEAADRLDVDLEEAWDDLSTWASLEEELRLHDRARRRLSDRAEASAD
;
A
#
# COMPACT_ATOMS: atom_id res chain seq x y z
N MET A 1 -6.56 -13.89 8.98
CA MET A 1 -7.46 -13.66 10.13
C MET A 1 -8.68 -14.55 9.97
N SER A 2 -9.12 -15.22 11.03
CA SER A 2 -10.29 -16.10 10.96
C SER A 2 -11.59 -15.33 11.26
N ALA A 3 -12.74 -15.92 10.89
CA ALA A 3 -14.03 -15.30 11.18
C ALA A 3 -14.29 -15.06 12.70
N PRO A 4 -13.90 -15.98 13.62
CA PRO A 4 -13.94 -15.70 15.05
C PRO A 4 -13.12 -14.46 15.47
N ASP A 5 -11.89 -14.33 14.98
CA ASP A 5 -11.01 -13.20 15.33
C ASP A 5 -11.63 -11.87 14.87
N VAL A 6 -12.15 -11.84 13.64
CA VAL A 6 -12.85 -10.65 13.10
C VAL A 6 -14.11 -10.33 13.90
N ALA A 7 -14.86 -11.36 14.31
CA ALA A 7 -16.08 -11.19 15.09
C ALA A 7 -15.81 -10.58 16.46
N GLU A 8 -14.74 -11.02 17.12
CA GLU A 8 -14.26 -10.44 18.37
C GLU A 8 -13.85 -8.98 18.18
N GLN A 9 -13.02 -8.68 17.17
CA GLN A 9 -12.56 -7.32 16.90
C GLN A 9 -13.70 -6.34 16.57
N LEU A 10 -14.71 -6.80 15.82
CA LEU A 10 -15.85 -5.98 15.41
C LEU A 10 -17.05 -6.07 16.37
N SER A 11 -16.90 -6.78 17.49
CA SER A 11 -17.99 -7.05 18.46
C SER A 11 -19.28 -7.55 17.77
N CYS A 12 -19.14 -8.43 16.78
CA CYS A 12 -20.27 -9.04 16.05
C CYS A 12 -20.27 -10.57 16.18
N SER A 13 -21.28 -11.24 15.61
CA SER A 13 -21.31 -12.71 15.66
C SER A 13 -20.34 -13.33 14.65
N THR A 14 -19.74 -14.49 14.98
CA THR A 14 -18.89 -15.24 14.05
C THR A 14 -19.61 -15.59 12.75
N ASP A 15 -20.92 -15.83 12.79
CA ASP A 15 -21.71 -16.11 11.60
C ASP A 15 -21.83 -14.88 10.69
N THR A 16 -22.08 -13.71 11.29
CA THR A 16 -22.10 -12.42 10.59
C THR A 16 -20.74 -12.12 9.96
N ALA A 17 -19.65 -12.26 10.72
CA ALA A 17 -18.30 -12.05 10.19
C ALA A 17 -18.01 -13.00 9.01
N ARG A 18 -18.32 -14.29 9.16
CA ARG A 18 -18.13 -15.28 8.09
C ARG A 18 -18.93 -14.95 6.83
N LYS A 19 -20.19 -14.52 6.99
CA LYS A 19 -21.06 -14.13 5.88
C LYS A 19 -20.43 -13.01 5.06
N TYR A 20 -19.97 -11.93 5.71
CA TYR A 20 -19.35 -10.80 5.00
C TYR A 20 -17.97 -11.14 4.43
N LEU A 21 -17.15 -11.93 5.13
CA LEU A 21 -15.85 -12.37 4.61
C LEU A 21 -15.99 -13.25 3.37
N ASN A 22 -17.00 -14.12 3.33
CA ASN A 22 -17.34 -14.88 2.12
C ASN A 22 -17.81 -13.97 0.98
N TRP A 23 -18.69 -13.01 1.27
CA TRP A 23 -19.14 -12.03 0.28
C TRP A 23 -17.99 -11.18 -0.28
N PHE A 24 -17.05 -10.75 0.56
CA PHE A 24 -15.84 -10.06 0.09
C PHE A 24 -14.94 -10.97 -0.75
N THR A 25 -14.92 -12.28 -0.48
CA THR A 25 -14.21 -13.25 -1.31
C THR A 25 -14.88 -13.38 -2.69
N GLU A 26 -16.22 -13.42 -2.73
CA GLU A 26 -16.99 -13.43 -3.99
C GLU A 26 -16.75 -12.16 -4.82
N LEU A 27 -16.60 -11.00 -4.18
CA LEU A 27 -16.23 -9.74 -4.83
C LEU A 27 -14.75 -9.64 -5.23
N GLY A 28 -13.91 -10.63 -4.85
CA GLY A 28 -12.46 -10.59 -5.06
C GLY A 28 -11.72 -9.59 -4.16
N VAL A 29 -12.40 -8.98 -3.19
CA VAL A 29 -11.85 -8.02 -2.21
C VAL A 29 -11.01 -8.72 -1.14
N ALA A 30 -11.35 -9.96 -0.82
CA ALA A 30 -10.61 -10.84 0.07
C ALA A 30 -10.22 -12.13 -0.66
N THR A 31 -9.14 -12.76 -0.21
CA THR A 31 -8.84 -14.15 -0.58
C THR A 31 -9.06 -15.04 0.63
N LYS A 32 -9.53 -16.26 0.37
CA LYS A 32 -9.76 -17.29 1.37
C LYS A 32 -8.67 -18.34 1.24
N ARG A 33 -8.01 -18.66 2.35
CA ARG A 33 -7.09 -19.80 2.48
C ARG A 33 -7.76 -20.90 3.27
N ASP A 34 -7.93 -22.06 2.64
CA ASP A 34 -8.50 -23.22 3.29
C ASP A 34 -7.59 -23.70 4.44
N GLY A 35 -8.21 -24.06 5.56
CA GLY A 35 -7.53 -24.42 6.79
C GLY A 35 -8.50 -24.64 7.95
N ARG A 36 -7.98 -24.99 9.13
CA ARG A 36 -8.77 -25.14 10.35
C ARG A 36 -8.17 -24.29 11.49
N PRO A 37 -8.68 -23.08 11.74
CA PRO A 37 -9.81 -22.42 11.08
C PRO A 37 -9.44 -21.84 9.69
N VAL A 38 -10.47 -21.61 8.86
CA VAL A 38 -10.33 -20.89 7.58
C VAL A 38 -9.77 -19.50 7.84
N GLN A 39 -8.81 -19.09 7.00
CA GLN A 39 -8.18 -17.78 7.07
C GLN A 39 -8.63 -16.91 5.90
N TYR A 40 -8.90 -15.66 6.21
CA TYR A 40 -9.17 -14.60 5.24
C TYR A 40 -8.04 -13.59 5.28
N GLU A 41 -7.69 -13.08 4.11
CA GLU A 41 -6.74 -11.98 3.94
C GLU A 41 -7.29 -11.00 2.90
N ARG A 42 -6.89 -9.73 3.02
CA ARG A 42 -7.24 -8.73 2.01
C ARG A 42 -6.55 -9.12 0.70
N ASN A 43 -7.28 -9.05 -0.42
CA ASN A 43 -6.69 -9.27 -1.73
C ASN A 43 -5.90 -8.02 -2.15
N THR A 44 -4.64 -7.92 -1.72
CA THR A 44 -3.78 -6.78 -2.04
C THR A 44 -3.62 -6.59 -3.55
N GLU A 45 -3.47 -7.67 -4.32
CA GLU A 45 -3.33 -7.63 -5.78
C GLU A 45 -4.53 -6.98 -6.47
N TYR A 46 -5.75 -7.25 -6.00
CA TYR A 46 -6.97 -6.63 -6.53
C TYR A 46 -6.98 -5.11 -6.29
N PHE A 47 -6.62 -4.67 -5.09
CA PHE A 47 -6.58 -3.24 -4.77
C PHE A 47 -5.47 -2.52 -5.53
N GLU A 48 -4.29 -3.12 -5.65
CA GLU A 48 -3.20 -2.58 -6.48
C GLU A 48 -3.64 -2.42 -7.94
N TRP A 49 -4.21 -3.47 -8.53
CA TRP A 49 -4.69 -3.41 -9.90
C TRP A 49 -5.73 -2.32 -10.08
N ARG A 50 -6.67 -2.18 -9.12
CA ARG A 50 -7.71 -1.17 -9.17
C ARG A 50 -7.11 0.23 -9.11
N TYR A 51 -6.19 0.48 -8.19
CA TYR A 51 -5.54 1.77 -8.00
C TYR A 51 -4.68 2.15 -9.21
N VAL A 52 -3.88 1.23 -9.74
CA VAL A 52 -3.11 1.42 -10.98
C VAL A 52 -4.01 1.69 -12.17
N SER A 53 -5.15 0.99 -12.27
CA SER A 53 -6.12 1.21 -13.35
C SER A 53 -6.76 2.58 -13.24
N GLU A 54 -7.08 3.03 -12.04
CA GLU A 54 -7.61 4.36 -11.78
C GLU A 54 -6.60 5.44 -12.18
N LEU A 55 -5.36 5.36 -11.68
CA LEU A 55 -4.27 6.27 -12.05
C LEU A 55 -4.08 6.35 -13.57
N ALA A 56 -4.04 5.21 -14.26
CA ALA A 56 -3.87 5.16 -15.71
C ALA A 56 -5.07 5.73 -16.48
N ASN A 57 -6.26 5.79 -15.88
CA ASN A 57 -7.46 6.33 -16.52
C ASN A 57 -7.66 7.83 -16.24
N THR A 58 -7.14 8.33 -15.11
CA THR A 58 -7.34 9.71 -14.66
C THR A 58 -6.16 10.63 -14.93
N HIS A 59 -4.96 10.07 -15.17
CA HIS A 59 -3.74 10.84 -15.41
C HIS A 59 -3.19 10.58 -16.82
N SER A 60 -2.53 11.59 -17.38
CA SER A 60 -1.72 11.40 -18.59
C SER A 60 -0.38 10.73 -18.26
N LEU A 61 0.32 10.25 -19.29
CA LEU A 61 1.67 9.71 -19.13
C LEU A 61 2.66 10.76 -18.61
N GLU A 62 2.49 12.04 -18.97
CA GLU A 62 3.33 13.13 -18.48
C GLU A 62 3.04 13.45 -17.01
N ASP A 63 1.77 13.48 -16.59
CA ASP A 63 1.40 13.68 -15.19
C ASP A 63 2.00 12.58 -14.30
N LEU A 64 1.88 11.31 -14.71
CA LEU A 64 2.47 10.19 -13.97
C LEU A 64 4.00 10.27 -13.91
N ARG A 65 4.67 10.78 -14.96
CA ARG A 65 6.13 11.03 -14.92
C ARG A 65 6.46 12.13 -13.93
N GLY A 66 5.69 13.22 -13.92
CA GLY A 66 5.83 14.31 -12.95
C GLY A 66 5.71 13.81 -11.51
N ASN A 67 4.61 13.11 -11.19
CA ASN A 67 4.35 12.56 -9.86
C ASN A 67 5.48 11.61 -9.41
N VAL A 68 5.95 10.72 -10.29
CA VAL A 68 7.07 9.82 -9.98
C VAL A 68 8.34 10.59 -9.62
N LEU A 69 8.64 11.70 -10.30
CA LEU A 69 9.80 12.53 -10.00
C LEU A 69 9.64 13.27 -8.68
N GLU A 70 8.46 13.83 -8.41
CA GLU A 70 8.15 14.52 -7.17
C GLU A 70 8.27 13.59 -5.96
N ILE A 71 7.65 12.41 -6.02
CA ILE A 71 7.73 11.43 -4.93
C ILE A 71 9.18 11.01 -4.69
N ARG A 72 9.98 10.82 -5.74
CA ARG A 72 11.41 10.48 -5.59
C ARG A 72 12.21 11.58 -4.88
N ASP A 73 11.88 12.84 -5.12
CA ASP A 73 12.54 13.98 -4.45
C ASP A 73 12.16 14.03 -2.96
N GLN A 74 10.88 13.78 -2.64
CA GLN A 74 10.42 13.65 -1.24
C GLN A 74 11.11 12.48 -0.54
N LEU A 75 11.17 11.30 -1.19
CA LEU A 75 11.85 10.12 -0.67
C LEU A 75 13.34 10.38 -0.42
N LYS A 76 14.00 11.16 -1.28
CA LYS A 76 15.39 11.55 -1.05
C LYS A 76 15.54 12.37 0.24
N THR A 77 14.60 13.27 0.53
CA THR A 77 14.59 14.05 1.77
C THR A 77 14.52 13.14 3.01
N PHE A 78 13.70 12.10 2.97
CA PHE A 78 13.65 11.10 4.06
C PHE A 78 14.94 10.29 4.17
N ARG A 79 15.47 9.80 3.04
CA ARG A 79 16.74 9.05 3.02
C ARG A 79 17.90 9.85 3.59
N ASP A 80 18.00 11.12 3.22
CA ASP A 80 19.04 12.03 3.70
C ASP A 80 18.85 12.36 5.19
N ARG A 81 17.61 12.55 5.66
CA ARG A 81 17.30 12.83 7.08
C ARG A 81 17.63 11.63 7.98
N TYR A 82 17.24 10.44 7.54
CA TYR A 82 17.36 9.23 8.35
C TYR A 82 18.66 8.45 8.11
N ASP A 83 19.45 8.82 7.10
CA ASP A 83 20.67 8.13 6.66
C ASP A 83 20.43 6.63 6.40
N ALA A 84 19.36 6.34 5.66
CA ALA A 84 18.96 4.97 5.35
C ALA A 84 18.25 4.90 3.99
N ASP A 85 18.25 3.71 3.38
CA ASP A 85 17.61 3.51 2.08
C ASP A 85 16.09 3.23 2.16
N ASN A 86 15.62 2.74 3.32
CA ASN A 86 14.27 2.19 3.51
C ASN A 86 13.80 2.40 4.96
N PRO A 87 12.53 2.81 5.19
CA PRO A 87 12.05 3.13 6.54
C PRO A 87 12.01 1.92 7.48
N SER A 88 11.78 0.71 6.95
CA SER A 88 11.66 -0.48 7.82
C SER A 88 12.98 -0.99 8.42
N SER A 89 14.14 -0.46 7.99
CA SER A 89 15.42 -0.77 8.63
C SER A 89 15.73 0.13 9.84
N ILE A 90 14.87 1.09 10.15
CA ILE A 90 15.09 2.08 11.19
C ILE A 90 14.36 1.68 12.46
N ASP A 91 15.08 1.70 13.59
CA ASP A 91 14.45 1.66 14.89
C ASP A 91 13.91 3.05 15.25
N VAL A 92 12.60 3.14 15.47
CA VAL A 92 11.90 4.42 15.71
C VAL A 92 12.37 5.10 17.02
N VAL A 93 12.76 4.33 18.03
CA VAL A 93 13.26 4.88 19.30
C VAL A 93 14.65 5.45 19.11
N GLU A 94 15.54 4.70 18.44
CA GLU A 94 16.89 5.19 18.12
C GLU A 94 16.84 6.44 17.22
N ALA A 95 15.93 6.46 16.25
CA ALA A 95 15.76 7.60 15.37
C ALA A 95 15.25 8.84 16.08
N ALA A 96 14.26 8.70 16.99
CA ALA A 96 13.76 9.80 17.81
C ALA A 96 14.88 10.41 18.67
N ASP A 97 15.65 9.57 19.37
CA ASP A 97 16.79 10.01 20.18
C ASP A 97 17.88 10.71 19.35
N ARG A 98 18.21 10.18 18.17
CA ARG A 98 19.24 10.74 17.28
C ARG A 98 18.83 12.06 16.66
N LEU A 99 17.56 12.21 16.28
CA LEU A 99 17.03 13.39 15.61
C LEU A 99 16.53 14.46 16.59
N ASP A 100 16.51 14.18 17.89
CA ASP A 100 16.00 15.06 18.96
C ASP A 100 14.52 15.45 18.70
N VAL A 101 13.72 14.47 18.30
CA VAL A 101 12.27 14.57 18.08
C VAL A 101 11.53 13.61 18.99
N ASP A 102 10.22 13.82 19.17
CA ASP A 102 9.43 12.85 19.94
C ASP A 102 9.14 11.57 19.13
N LEU A 103 8.71 10.53 19.86
CA LEU A 103 8.47 9.21 19.28
C LEU A 103 7.31 9.21 18.28
N GLU A 104 6.32 10.10 18.46
CA GLU A 104 5.15 10.20 17.59
C GLU A 104 5.56 10.83 16.25
N GLU A 105 6.34 11.91 16.28
CA GLU A 105 6.90 12.56 15.10
C GLU A 105 7.80 11.61 14.30
N ALA A 106 8.70 10.88 14.97
CA ALA A 106 9.53 9.88 14.30
C ALA A 106 8.69 8.76 13.66
N TRP A 107 7.63 8.32 14.33
CA TRP A 107 6.73 7.30 13.80
C TRP A 107 5.94 7.81 12.58
N ASP A 108 5.41 9.04 12.65
CA ASP A 108 4.68 9.69 11.56
C ASP A 108 5.56 9.88 10.32
N ASP A 109 6.80 10.32 10.51
CA ASP A 109 7.79 10.47 9.43
C ASP A 109 8.06 9.12 8.74
N LEU A 110 8.35 8.07 9.51
CA LEU A 110 8.66 6.73 8.97
C LEU A 110 7.44 6.11 8.27
N SER A 111 6.23 6.34 8.81
CA SER A 111 4.99 5.86 8.19
C SER A 111 4.67 6.62 6.89
N THR A 112 4.95 7.92 6.84
CA THR A 112 4.83 8.75 5.64
C THR A 112 5.81 8.30 4.57
N TRP A 113 7.07 8.09 4.95
CA TRP A 113 8.08 7.56 4.03
C TRP A 113 7.65 6.20 3.47
N ALA A 114 7.22 5.25 4.30
CA ALA A 114 6.75 3.95 3.82
C ALA A 114 5.56 4.07 2.84
N SER A 115 4.66 5.02 3.10
CA SER A 115 3.52 5.31 2.22
C SER A 115 3.98 5.87 0.87
N LEU A 116 4.95 6.78 0.85
CA LEU A 116 5.52 7.34 -0.38
C LEU A 116 6.25 6.29 -1.23
N GLU A 117 6.91 5.30 -0.62
CA GLU A 117 7.54 4.21 -1.39
C GLU A 117 6.50 3.36 -2.12
N GLU A 118 5.38 3.07 -1.46
CA GLU A 118 4.27 2.34 -2.05
C GLU A 118 3.57 3.18 -3.14
N GLU A 119 3.36 4.47 -2.89
CA GLU A 119 2.79 5.39 -3.86
C GLU A 119 3.66 5.50 -5.12
N LEU A 120 4.99 5.61 -4.96
CA LEU A 120 5.94 5.59 -6.07
C LEU A 120 5.78 4.33 -6.91
N ARG A 121 5.71 3.16 -6.27
CA ARG A 121 5.57 1.87 -6.95
C ARG A 121 4.30 1.80 -7.77
N LEU A 122 3.18 2.26 -7.21
CA LEU A 122 1.88 2.27 -7.89
C LEU A 122 1.85 3.25 -9.07
N HIS A 123 2.42 4.45 -8.92
CA HIS A 123 2.55 5.43 -10.00
C HIS A 123 3.46 4.94 -11.12
N ASP A 124 4.61 4.34 -10.79
CA ASP A 124 5.52 3.78 -11.80
C ASP A 124 4.86 2.63 -12.57
N ARG A 125 4.05 1.80 -11.90
CA ARG A 125 3.28 0.72 -12.55
C ARG A 125 2.19 1.26 -13.47
N ALA A 126 1.46 2.30 -13.06
CA ALA A 126 0.48 2.97 -13.92
C ALA A 126 1.14 3.61 -15.15
N ARG A 127 2.29 4.27 -14.96
CA ARG A 127 3.09 4.87 -16.03
C ARG A 127 3.55 3.83 -17.06
N ARG A 128 4.08 2.69 -16.61
CA ARG A 128 4.49 1.58 -17.50
C ARG A 128 3.30 1.07 -18.31
N ARG A 129 2.16 0.82 -17.66
CA ARG A 129 0.93 0.38 -18.32
C ARG A 129 0.48 1.32 -19.44
N LEU A 130 0.57 2.65 -19.24
CA LEU A 130 0.25 3.62 -20.29
C LEU A 130 1.29 3.63 -21.42
N SER A 131 2.57 3.46 -21.12
CA SER A 131 3.63 3.31 -22.13
C SER A 131 3.36 2.08 -23.01
N ASP A 132 3.13 0.93 -22.38
CA ASP A 132 2.86 -0.34 -23.07
C ASP A 132 1.61 -0.23 -23.97
N ARG A 133 0.57 0.46 -23.50
CA ARG A 133 -0.66 0.71 -24.28
C ARG A 133 -0.40 1.60 -25.50
N ALA A 134 0.45 2.62 -25.36
CA ALA A 134 0.80 3.50 -26.47
C ALA A 134 1.63 2.77 -27.53
N GLU A 135 2.60 1.96 -27.10
CA GLU A 135 3.42 1.12 -27.96
C GLU A 135 2.57 0.10 -28.74
N ALA A 136 1.66 -0.61 -28.06
CA ALA A 136 0.76 -1.57 -28.70
C ALA A 136 -0.28 -0.94 -29.66
N SER A 137 -0.49 0.39 -29.61
CA SER A 137 -1.37 1.11 -30.54
C SER A 137 -0.65 1.68 -31.76
N ALA A 138 0.69 1.64 -31.77
CA ALA A 138 1.51 2.10 -32.87
C ALA A 138 1.87 0.99 -33.88
N ASP A 139 1.67 -0.27 -33.51
CA ASP A 139 1.77 -1.47 -34.35
C ASP A 139 0.43 -1.83 -35.03
#